data_AF-A0A9N8H5D0-F1
#
_entry.id   AF-A0A9N8H5D0-F1
#
_cell.length_a   1.000
_cell.length_b   1.000
_cell.length_c   1.000
_cell.angle_alpha   90.00
_cell.angle_beta   90.00
_cell.angle_gamma   90.00
#
_symmetry.space_group_name_H-M   'P 1'
#
loop_
_entity.id
_entity.type
_entity.pdbx_description
1 polymer ?
#
loop_
_entity_poly.entity_id
_entity_poly.type
_entity_poly.pdbx_seq_one_letter_code
_entity_poly.pdbx_strand_id
1 'polypeptide(L)'
;MCQPRSTKDQVKIPKEDDVPPSFLAKQWVGFYRAVPRINFPFTDLDISISLCSAAFLTAVRYTLQFLMRILLDWPTDDIVTIGNLVAIVHSSTLVPGLGVALTSQPYQPTTHISTYPQWWQDLVDAILQFCTGYMIYDTCTTYLISKGPLNLQGNDFLFLGHHIAAATYMTQCRVVKAGHTSAMICMFLGEFSNPFQNGTDSLFNALQLPCCNGAFTQQLHSVFRFFFALTFFGIRAIIAPVFLAHVTYCLLFASTRRNIPFVIRIFWILMIWGVEVGGYAWIVKCWYMLQTFVGVTPAGEVGNEL
;
A
#
# COMPACT_ATOMS: atom_id res chain seq x y z
N MET A 1 20.13 13.01 13.00
CA MET A 1 21.35 12.59 13.72
C MET A 1 20.95 11.70 14.89
N CYS A 2 21.27 10.41 14.85
CA CYS A 2 21.08 9.52 16.00
C CYS A 2 22.38 9.49 16.82
N GLN A 3 22.39 10.08 18.01
CA GLN A 3 23.50 9.85 18.94
C GLN A 3 23.46 8.40 19.43
N PRO A 4 24.61 7.73 19.60
CA PRO A 4 24.65 6.40 20.19
C PRO A 4 24.16 6.50 21.64
N ARG A 5 22.92 6.05 21.90
CA ARG A 5 22.40 5.94 23.26
C ARG A 5 23.29 5.00 24.06
N SER A 6 23.65 5.46 25.26
CA SER A 6 24.26 4.67 26.33
C SER A 6 23.55 3.32 26.45
N THR A 7 24.31 2.24 26.61
CA THR A 7 23.82 0.87 26.83
C THR A 7 22.93 0.72 28.07
N LYS A 8 22.80 1.77 28.91
CA LYS A 8 21.91 1.80 30.07
C LYS A 8 20.48 2.24 29.77
N ASP A 9 20.20 2.80 28.59
CA ASP A 9 18.83 3.18 28.19
C ASP A 9 18.22 2.10 27.29
N GLN A 10 18.16 0.86 27.79
CA GLN A 10 17.23 -0.10 27.19
C GLN A 10 15.83 0.43 27.43
N VAL A 11 15.23 0.98 26.36
CA VAL A 11 13.82 1.35 26.35
C VAL A 11 13.05 0.14 26.83
N LYS A 12 12.52 0.24 28.06
CA LYS A 12 11.73 -0.83 28.67
C LYS A 12 10.55 -1.07 27.76
N ILE A 13 10.55 -2.21 27.09
CA ILE A 13 9.46 -2.51 26.17
C ILE A 13 8.22 -2.77 27.03
N PRO A 14 7.09 -2.09 26.75
CA PRO A 14 5.88 -2.29 27.52
C PRO A 14 5.51 -3.77 27.53
N LYS A 15 5.21 -4.30 28.72
CA LYS A 15 4.65 -5.66 28.84
C LYS A 15 3.26 -5.68 28.19
N GLU A 16 2.77 -6.87 27.88
CA GLU A 16 1.47 -7.07 27.23
C GLU A 16 0.31 -6.34 27.94
N ASP A 17 0.41 -6.18 29.26
CA ASP A 17 -0.58 -5.51 30.10
C ASP A 17 -0.49 -3.98 30.10
N ASP A 18 0.60 -3.39 29.59
CA ASP A 18 0.88 -1.95 29.74
C ASP A 18 0.09 -1.09 28.73
N VAL A 19 -0.29 -1.65 27.57
CA VAL A 19 -1.07 -0.93 26.54
C VAL A 19 -2.13 -1.87 25.93
N PRO A 20 -3.41 -1.74 26.32
CA PRO A 20 -4.46 -2.56 25.74
C PRO A 20 -4.66 -2.21 24.25
N PRO A 21 -4.98 -3.19 23.39
CA PRO A 21 -5.25 -2.92 21.99
C PRO A 21 -6.47 -1.99 21.84
N SER A 22 -6.37 -1.02 20.93
CA SER A 22 -7.50 -0.17 20.56
C SER A 22 -8.66 -0.98 19.99
N PHE A 23 -9.85 -0.39 19.89
CA PHE A 23 -11.02 -1.07 19.30
C PHE A 23 -10.71 -1.63 17.90
N LEU A 24 -10.10 -0.83 17.04
CA LEU A 24 -9.76 -1.26 15.67
C LEU A 24 -8.68 -2.36 15.67
N ALA A 25 -7.67 -2.27 16.55
CA ALA A 25 -6.68 -3.35 16.70
C ALA A 25 -7.35 -4.66 17.14
N LYS A 26 -8.31 -4.61 18.07
CA LYS A 26 -9.08 -5.79 18.49
C LYS A 26 -9.85 -6.44 17.34
N GLN A 27 -10.40 -5.66 16.41
CA GLN A 27 -11.09 -6.21 15.23
C GLN A 27 -10.13 -6.98 14.32
N TRP A 28 -8.98 -6.38 13.99
CA TRP A 28 -7.94 -7.04 13.18
C TRP A 28 -7.38 -8.29 13.84
N VAL A 29 -7.03 -8.20 15.13
CA VAL A 29 -6.52 -9.35 15.90
C VAL A 29 -7.58 -10.45 16.05
N GLY A 30 -8.84 -10.07 16.28
CA GLY A 30 -9.96 -11.01 16.35
C GLY A 30 -10.14 -11.76 15.03
N PHE A 31 -10.14 -11.04 13.90
CA PHE A 31 -10.18 -11.64 12.58
C PHE A 31 -8.99 -12.56 12.32
N TYR A 32 -7.77 -12.10 12.61
CA TYR A 32 -6.54 -12.89 12.46
C TYR A 32 -6.56 -14.21 13.23
N ARG A 33 -7.12 -14.20 14.44
CA ARG A 33 -7.21 -15.39 15.31
C ARG A 33 -8.39 -16.31 14.92
N ALA A 34 -9.43 -15.77 14.28
CA ALA A 34 -10.61 -16.53 13.88
C ALA A 34 -10.40 -17.31 12.57
N VAL A 35 -9.51 -16.85 11.69
CA VAL A 35 -9.24 -17.53 10.42
C VAL A 35 -8.36 -18.77 10.64
N PRO A 36 -8.78 -19.95 10.16
CA PRO A 36 -7.95 -21.16 10.23
C PRO A 36 -6.63 -20.98 9.49
N ARG A 37 -5.53 -21.37 10.14
CA ARG A 37 -4.18 -21.25 9.57
C ARG A 37 -4.01 -22.18 8.38
N ILE A 38 -3.44 -21.64 7.31
CA ILE A 38 -3.04 -22.39 6.12
C ILE A 38 -1.58 -22.05 5.90
N ASN A 39 -0.70 -22.98 6.23
CA ASN A 39 0.73 -22.76 6.07
C ASN A 39 1.18 -23.17 4.67
N PHE A 40 2.10 -22.39 4.09
CA PHE A 40 2.73 -22.76 2.83
C PHE A 40 3.51 -24.08 2.99
N PRO A 41 3.40 -25.04 2.05
CA PRO A 41 4.00 -26.36 2.20
C PRO A 41 5.47 -26.31 2.63
N PHE A 42 5.84 -27.14 3.61
CA PHE A 42 7.19 -27.26 4.15
C PHE A 42 7.73 -26.00 4.86
N THR A 43 6.85 -25.06 5.24
CA THR A 43 7.21 -23.85 5.99
C THR A 43 6.20 -23.55 7.08
N ASP A 44 6.56 -22.69 8.04
CA ASP A 44 5.64 -22.14 9.05
C ASP A 44 4.97 -20.83 8.58
N LEU A 45 5.08 -20.51 7.28
CA LEU A 45 4.52 -19.27 6.74
C LEU A 45 3.01 -19.42 6.53
N ASP A 46 2.24 -18.85 7.45
CA ASP A 46 0.78 -18.75 7.30
C ASP A 46 0.42 -17.78 6.16
N ILE A 47 -0.46 -18.23 5.25
CA ILE A 47 -0.97 -17.47 4.10
C ILE A 47 -2.50 -17.36 4.12
N SER A 48 -3.16 -17.82 5.19
CA SER A 48 -4.62 -17.90 5.29
C SER A 48 -5.30 -16.55 5.06
N ILE A 49 -4.84 -15.50 5.73
CA ILE A 49 -5.43 -14.15 5.60
C ILE A 49 -5.17 -13.60 4.20
N SER A 50 -4.02 -13.87 3.58
CA SER A 50 -3.77 -13.45 2.19
C SER A 50 -4.76 -14.07 1.22
N LEU A 51 -5.02 -15.37 1.34
CA LEU A 51 -6.02 -16.07 0.52
C LEU A 51 -7.44 -15.57 0.80
N CYS A 52 -7.83 -15.43 2.08
CA CYS A 52 -9.14 -14.90 2.45
C CYS A 52 -9.34 -13.48 1.96
N SER A 53 -8.31 -12.63 2.01
CA SER A 53 -8.38 -11.24 1.56
C SER A 53 -8.50 -11.15 0.04
N ALA A 54 -7.77 -11.98 -0.71
CA ALA A 54 -7.91 -12.07 -2.16
C ALA A 54 -9.32 -12.51 -2.57
N ALA A 55 -9.87 -13.52 -1.89
CA ALA A 55 -11.24 -13.98 -2.11
C ALA A 55 -12.28 -12.91 -1.76
N PHE A 56 -12.10 -12.22 -0.63
CA PHE A 56 -12.96 -11.11 -0.20
C PHE A 56 -12.97 -9.99 -1.24
N LEU A 57 -11.80 -9.51 -1.69
CA LEU A 57 -11.70 -8.44 -2.68
C LEU A 57 -12.27 -8.85 -4.04
N THR A 58 -12.15 -10.12 -4.40
CA THR A 58 -12.82 -10.69 -5.59
C THR A 58 -14.34 -10.63 -5.44
N ALA A 59 -14.89 -10.99 -4.28
CA ALA A 59 -16.33 -10.87 -4.01
C ALA A 59 -16.80 -9.40 -4.03
N VAL A 60 -16.00 -8.48 -3.48
CA VAL A 60 -16.25 -7.03 -3.56
C VAL A 60 -16.29 -6.58 -5.02
N ARG A 61 -15.35 -7.01 -5.86
CA ARG A 61 -15.33 -6.72 -7.31
C ARG A 61 -16.64 -7.10 -7.97
N TYR A 62 -17.09 -8.34 -7.82
CA TYR A 62 -18.34 -8.81 -8.44
C TYR A 62 -19.57 -8.09 -7.89
N THR A 63 -19.59 -7.79 -6.60
CA THR A 63 -20.67 -7.04 -5.97
C THR A 63 -20.74 -5.62 -6.53
N LEU A 64 -19.62 -4.91 -6.63
CA LEU A 64 -19.55 -3.57 -7.21
C LEU A 64 -19.95 -3.57 -8.68
N GLN A 65 -19.48 -4.54 -9.46
CA GLN A 65 -19.88 -4.69 -10.86
C GLN A 65 -21.39 -4.89 -11.00
N PHE A 66 -21.98 -5.75 -10.16
CA PHE A 66 -23.43 -5.96 -10.14
C PHE A 66 -24.19 -4.68 -9.77
N LEU A 67 -23.78 -4.00 -8.70
CA LEU A 67 -24.43 -2.77 -8.23
C LEU A 67 -24.32 -1.64 -9.25
N MET A 68 -23.15 -1.40 -9.82
CA MET A 68 -22.96 -0.36 -10.83
C MET A 68 -23.80 -0.62 -12.08
N ARG A 69 -23.88 -1.88 -12.51
CA ARG A 69 -24.72 -2.26 -13.65
C ARG A 69 -26.22 -2.04 -13.35
N ILE A 70 -26.71 -2.54 -12.22
CA ILE A 70 -28.14 -2.53 -11.92
C ILE A 70 -28.64 -1.15 -11.50
N LEU A 71 -27.84 -0.39 -10.74
CA LEU A 71 -28.27 0.90 -10.17
C LEU A 71 -27.92 2.09 -11.05
N LEU A 72 -26.82 2.02 -11.82
CA LEU A 72 -26.28 3.16 -12.56
C LEU A 72 -26.21 2.93 -14.08
N ASP A 73 -26.68 1.77 -14.57
CA ASP A 73 -26.58 1.36 -15.98
C ASP A 73 -25.13 1.48 -16.52
N TRP A 74 -24.16 1.16 -15.67
CA TRP A 74 -22.75 1.30 -16.01
C TRP A 74 -22.33 0.26 -17.08
N PRO A 75 -21.44 0.62 -18.03
CA PRO A 75 -20.96 -0.32 -19.05
C PRO A 75 -20.37 -1.60 -18.46
N THR A 76 -20.71 -2.74 -19.07
CA THR A 76 -20.33 -4.07 -18.56
C THR A 76 -18.84 -4.40 -18.73
N ASP A 77 -18.18 -3.72 -19.66
CA ASP A 77 -16.80 -3.90 -20.09
C ASP A 77 -15.81 -2.96 -19.37
N ASP A 78 -16.30 -2.05 -18.52
CA ASP A 78 -15.44 -1.15 -17.74
C ASP A 78 -14.83 -1.86 -16.51
N ILE A 79 -13.89 -2.75 -16.81
CA ILE A 79 -13.12 -3.50 -15.81
C ILE A 79 -12.19 -2.61 -14.97
N VAL A 80 -11.85 -1.42 -15.48
CA VAL A 80 -10.88 -0.50 -14.87
C VAL A 80 -11.53 0.24 -13.71
N THR A 81 -12.70 0.85 -13.92
CA THR A 81 -13.43 1.54 -12.84
C THR A 81 -13.77 0.60 -11.70
N ILE A 82 -14.20 -0.64 -11.98
CA ILE A 82 -14.46 -1.64 -10.93
C ILE A 82 -13.17 -1.97 -10.16
N GLY A 83 -12.04 -2.14 -10.87
CA GLY A 83 -10.74 -2.34 -10.23
C GLY A 83 -10.38 -1.20 -9.27
N ASN A 84 -10.52 0.04 -9.75
CA ASN A 84 -10.27 1.25 -8.98
C ASN A 84 -11.14 1.32 -7.71
N LEU A 85 -12.43 0.98 -7.79
CA LEU A 85 -13.31 0.97 -6.62
C LEU A 85 -12.90 -0.11 -5.60
N VAL A 86 -12.45 -1.28 -6.04
CA VAL A 86 -11.91 -2.31 -5.13
C VAL A 86 -10.63 -1.83 -4.46
N ALA A 87 -9.75 -1.14 -5.18
CA ALA A 87 -8.55 -0.51 -4.62
C ALA A 87 -8.91 0.54 -3.54
N ILE A 88 -9.94 1.37 -3.78
CA ILE A 88 -10.46 2.31 -2.77
C ILE A 88 -10.92 1.56 -1.51
N VAL A 89 -11.68 0.46 -1.65
CA VAL A 89 -12.12 -0.36 -0.50
C VAL A 89 -10.93 -0.95 0.24
N HIS A 90 -9.92 -1.46 -0.48
CA HIS A 90 -8.69 -1.98 0.09
C HIS A 90 -7.97 -0.94 0.96
N SER A 91 -7.62 0.21 0.38
CA SER A 91 -6.86 1.25 1.07
C SER A 91 -7.65 1.86 2.23
N SER A 92 -8.97 2.05 2.07
CA SER A 92 -9.84 2.59 3.12
C SER A 92 -9.95 1.64 4.33
N THR A 93 -9.78 0.34 4.11
CA THR A 93 -9.73 -0.67 5.17
C THR A 93 -8.34 -0.76 5.80
N LEU A 94 -7.30 -0.73 4.97
CA LEU A 94 -5.90 -0.93 5.37
C LEU A 94 -5.31 0.26 6.12
N VAL A 95 -5.50 1.49 5.63
CA VAL A 95 -4.85 2.71 6.16
C VAL A 95 -5.19 2.98 7.63
N PRO A 96 -6.45 2.85 8.10
CA PRO A 96 -6.75 2.97 9.52
C PRO A 96 -6.05 1.92 10.39
N GLY A 97 -5.96 0.67 9.90
CA GLY A 97 -5.23 -0.41 10.57
C GLY A 97 -3.74 -0.10 10.71
N LEU A 98 -3.12 0.40 9.62
CA LEU A 98 -1.74 0.88 9.62
C LEU A 98 -1.54 2.02 10.61
N GLY A 99 -2.44 3.01 10.62
CA GLY A 99 -2.40 4.13 11.55
C GLY A 99 -2.38 3.67 13.01
N VAL A 100 -3.24 2.72 13.37
CA VAL A 100 -3.24 2.12 14.72
C VAL A 100 -1.96 1.36 15.01
N ALA A 101 -1.49 0.51 14.10
CA ALA A 101 -0.27 -0.27 14.31
C ALA A 101 0.97 0.62 14.50
N LEU A 102 1.12 1.66 13.67
CA LEU A 102 2.26 2.58 13.67
C LEU A 102 2.27 3.56 14.85
N THR A 103 1.10 3.90 15.40
CA THR A 103 1.01 4.80 16.56
C THR A 103 1.06 4.08 17.90
N SER A 104 0.83 2.77 17.92
CA SER A 104 0.77 2.00 19.17
C SER A 104 2.13 1.55 19.70
N GLN A 105 3.17 1.54 18.87
CA GLN A 105 4.49 1.02 19.24
C GLN A 105 5.61 2.00 18.84
N PRO A 106 6.73 2.03 19.58
CA PRO A 106 7.86 2.87 19.23
C PRO A 106 8.38 2.55 17.83
N TYR A 107 8.65 3.61 17.07
CA TYR A 107 9.22 3.51 15.73
C TYR A 107 10.60 2.81 15.77
N GLN A 108 10.66 1.59 15.26
CA GLN A 108 11.91 0.85 15.05
C GLN A 108 11.83 0.06 13.74
N PRO A 109 12.47 0.52 12.65
CA PRO A 109 12.23 -0.02 11.31
C PRO A 109 12.79 -1.43 11.11
N THR A 110 13.80 -1.85 11.87
CA THR A 110 14.53 -3.12 11.64
C THR A 110 14.49 -4.08 12.83
N THR A 111 13.70 -3.76 13.86
CA THR A 111 13.62 -4.59 15.06
C THR A 111 12.87 -5.90 14.79
N HIS A 112 13.25 -6.94 15.51
CA HIS A 112 12.62 -8.24 15.46
C HIS A 112 11.24 -8.21 16.13
N ILE A 113 10.24 -8.84 15.52
CA ILE A 113 8.83 -8.72 15.95
C ILE A 113 8.56 -9.25 17.36
N SER A 114 9.36 -10.22 17.81
CA SER A 114 9.22 -10.83 19.15
C SER A 114 9.46 -9.86 20.30
N THR A 115 9.97 -8.66 20.03
CA THR A 115 10.13 -7.64 21.05
C THR A 115 8.80 -6.95 21.39
N TYR A 116 7.78 -7.05 20.54
CA TYR A 116 6.49 -6.39 20.70
C TYR A 116 5.45 -7.30 21.38
N PRO A 117 4.39 -6.75 22.00
CA PRO A 117 3.34 -7.56 22.60
C PRO A 117 2.61 -8.40 21.56
N GLN A 118 2.13 -9.59 21.95
CA GLN A 118 1.58 -10.58 21.02
C GLN A 118 0.43 -10.03 20.17
N TRP A 119 -0.46 -9.23 20.76
CA TRP A 119 -1.56 -8.60 20.03
C TRP A 119 -1.07 -7.71 18.88
N TRP A 120 0.07 -7.04 19.04
CA TRP A 120 0.63 -6.20 17.97
C TRP A 120 1.26 -7.05 16.89
N GLN A 121 1.93 -8.16 17.27
CA GLN A 121 2.46 -9.11 16.28
C GLN A 121 1.33 -9.66 15.41
N ASP A 122 0.23 -10.09 16.03
CA ASP A 122 -0.97 -10.59 15.35
C ASP A 122 -1.59 -9.53 14.42
N LEU A 123 -1.69 -8.28 14.89
CA LEU A 123 -2.21 -7.14 14.10
C LEU A 123 -1.36 -6.92 12.84
N VAL A 124 -0.04 -6.86 13.00
CA VAL A 124 0.90 -6.61 11.92
C VAL A 124 0.86 -7.74 10.88
N ASP A 125 0.86 -8.99 11.33
CA ASP A 125 0.72 -10.14 10.42
C ASP A 125 -0.60 -10.08 9.63
N ALA A 126 -1.70 -9.71 10.29
CA ALA A 126 -2.99 -9.56 9.62
C ALA A 126 -2.96 -8.47 8.54
N ILE A 127 -2.37 -7.31 8.84
CA ILE A 127 -2.23 -6.16 7.93
C ILE A 127 -1.35 -6.52 6.73
N LEU A 128 -0.18 -7.11 6.95
CA LEU A 128 0.73 -7.52 5.88
C LEU A 128 0.07 -8.59 5.00
N GLN A 129 -0.62 -9.56 5.60
CA GLN A 129 -1.33 -10.58 4.84
C GLN A 129 -2.51 -10.00 4.04
N PHE A 130 -3.25 -9.04 4.58
CA PHE A 130 -4.35 -8.37 3.88
C PHE A 130 -3.85 -7.61 2.65
N CYS A 131 -2.76 -6.84 2.78
CA CYS A 131 -2.13 -6.17 1.65
C CYS A 131 -1.55 -7.17 0.64
N THR A 132 -0.89 -8.23 1.10
CA THR A 132 -0.44 -9.32 0.20
C THR A 132 -1.60 -9.95 -0.56
N GLY A 133 -2.76 -10.13 0.09
CA GLY A 133 -3.97 -10.64 -0.57
C GLY A 133 -4.52 -9.68 -1.63
N TYR A 134 -4.45 -8.36 -1.40
CA TYR A 134 -4.75 -7.36 -2.42
C TYR A 134 -3.80 -7.47 -3.62
N MET A 135 -2.49 -7.60 -3.37
CA MET A 135 -1.51 -7.75 -4.46
C MET A 135 -1.80 -8.99 -5.33
N ILE A 136 -2.22 -10.09 -4.70
CA ILE A 136 -2.65 -11.32 -5.41
C ILE A 136 -3.92 -11.05 -6.21
N TYR A 137 -4.96 -10.50 -5.58
CA TYR A 137 -6.22 -10.17 -6.23
C TYR A 137 -6.00 -9.29 -7.46
N ASP A 138 -5.28 -8.19 -7.31
CA ASP A 138 -5.13 -7.19 -8.36
C ASP A 138 -4.30 -7.74 -9.52
N THR A 139 -3.20 -8.44 -9.21
CA THR A 139 -2.39 -9.13 -10.24
C THR A 139 -3.21 -10.19 -11.00
N CYS A 140 -3.94 -11.05 -10.29
CA CYS A 140 -4.70 -12.12 -10.95
C CYS A 140 -5.89 -11.58 -11.76
N THR A 141 -6.68 -10.68 -11.19
CA THR A 141 -7.91 -10.21 -11.83
C THR A 141 -7.63 -9.20 -12.94
N THR A 142 -6.75 -8.23 -12.72
CA THR A 142 -6.46 -7.18 -13.68
C THR A 142 -5.62 -7.70 -14.85
N TYR A 143 -4.66 -8.59 -14.60
CA TYR A 143 -3.70 -9.00 -15.64
C TYR A 143 -3.94 -10.41 -16.18
N LEU A 144 -3.98 -11.42 -15.31
CA LEU A 144 -4.09 -12.80 -15.79
C LEU A 144 -5.46 -13.08 -16.41
N ILE A 145 -6.52 -12.55 -15.80
CA ILE A 145 -7.89 -12.79 -16.26
C ILE A 145 -8.30 -11.77 -17.33
N SER A 146 -8.07 -10.46 -17.10
CA SER A 146 -8.65 -9.43 -17.97
C SER A 146 -7.83 -9.12 -19.22
N LYS A 147 -6.49 -9.03 -19.12
CA LYS A 147 -5.61 -8.73 -20.27
C LYS A 147 -5.05 -9.97 -20.96
N GLY A 148 -4.88 -11.06 -20.20
CA GLY A 148 -4.19 -12.26 -20.63
C GLY A 148 -2.66 -12.11 -20.59
N PRO A 149 -1.91 -13.21 -20.36
CA PRO A 149 -0.46 -13.16 -20.08
C PRO A 149 0.41 -12.68 -21.25
N LEU A 150 -0.12 -12.64 -22.47
CA LEU A 150 0.63 -12.32 -23.70
C LEU A 150 0.44 -10.87 -24.19
N ASN A 151 -0.38 -10.06 -23.52
CA ASN A 151 -0.73 -8.71 -23.96
C ASN A 151 -0.28 -7.61 -22.97
N LEU A 152 0.87 -7.82 -22.31
CA LEU A 152 1.44 -6.87 -21.35
C LEU A 152 2.20 -5.75 -22.07
N GLN A 153 1.92 -4.51 -21.70
CA GLN A 153 2.61 -3.31 -22.18
C GLN A 153 3.61 -2.78 -21.13
N GLY A 154 4.40 -1.76 -21.49
CA GLY A 154 5.45 -1.20 -20.61
C GLY A 154 4.95 -0.83 -19.20
N ASN A 155 3.81 -0.14 -19.11
CA ASN A 155 3.21 0.25 -17.83
C ASN A 155 2.75 -0.96 -16.99
N ASP A 156 2.40 -2.07 -17.65
CA ASP A 156 1.97 -3.30 -16.98
C ASP A 156 3.13 -3.98 -16.26
N PHE A 157 4.34 -3.94 -16.84
CA PHE A 157 5.54 -4.46 -16.19
C PHE A 157 5.94 -3.64 -14.96
N LEU A 158 5.79 -2.32 -15.00
CA LEU A 158 6.07 -1.46 -13.85
C LEU A 158 5.10 -1.77 -12.70
N PHE A 159 3.81 -1.90 -13.01
CA PHE A 159 2.79 -2.29 -12.06
C PHE A 159 3.06 -3.67 -11.45
N LEU A 160 3.34 -4.68 -12.28
CA LEU A 160 3.60 -6.04 -11.83
C LEU A 160 4.89 -6.12 -10.99
N GLY A 161 5.94 -5.40 -11.43
CA GLY A 161 7.19 -5.28 -10.69
C GLY A 161 6.97 -4.67 -9.31
N HIS A 162 6.13 -3.63 -9.20
CA HIS A 162 5.73 -3.06 -7.91
C HIS A 162 5.04 -4.09 -7.02
N HIS A 163 4.05 -4.82 -7.55
CA HIS A 163 3.30 -5.83 -6.81
C HIS A 163 4.19 -6.97 -6.30
N ILE A 164 5.06 -7.49 -7.17
CA ILE A 164 6.02 -8.53 -6.81
C ILE A 164 6.99 -8.03 -5.74
N ALA A 165 7.54 -6.82 -5.90
CA ALA A 165 8.47 -6.24 -4.93
C ALA A 165 7.80 -6.03 -3.56
N ALA A 166 6.59 -5.47 -3.53
CA ALA A 166 5.83 -5.24 -2.30
C ALA A 166 5.48 -6.55 -1.59
N ALA A 167 4.90 -7.52 -2.32
CA ALA A 167 4.54 -8.83 -1.78
C ALA A 167 5.76 -9.60 -1.28
N THR A 168 6.86 -9.58 -2.04
CA THR A 168 8.12 -10.22 -1.66
C THR A 168 8.68 -9.58 -0.40
N TYR A 169 8.70 -8.25 -0.32
CA TYR A 169 9.22 -7.53 0.84
C TYR A 169 8.41 -7.85 2.11
N MET A 170 7.08 -7.74 2.05
CA MET A 170 6.20 -8.10 3.18
C MET A 170 6.37 -9.55 3.61
N THR A 171 6.43 -10.48 2.65
CA THR A 171 6.61 -11.91 2.92
C THR A 171 7.97 -12.17 3.59
N GLN A 172 9.04 -11.56 3.08
CA GLN A 172 10.37 -11.68 3.67
C GLN A 172 10.43 -11.09 5.08
N CYS A 173 9.74 -9.98 5.36
CA CYS A 173 9.66 -9.42 6.71
C CYS A 173 9.05 -10.43 7.71
N ARG A 174 8.00 -11.15 7.28
CA ARG A 174 7.35 -12.19 8.09
C ARG A 174 8.24 -13.40 8.30
N VAL A 175 8.90 -13.89 7.25
CA VAL A 175 9.83 -15.03 7.32
C VAL A 175 11.04 -14.72 8.22
N VAL A 176 11.65 -13.54 8.04
CA VAL A 176 12.80 -13.09 8.85
C VAL A 176 12.38 -12.58 10.23
N LYS A 177 11.08 -12.38 10.43
CA LYS A 177 10.48 -11.83 11.65
C LYS A 177 11.05 -10.44 12.03
N ALA A 178 11.45 -9.64 11.05
CA ALA A 178 11.99 -8.28 11.24
C ALA A 178 11.60 -7.37 10.07
N GLY A 179 11.72 -6.05 10.23
CA GLY A 179 11.39 -5.11 9.15
C GLY A 179 9.90 -4.76 9.02
N HIS A 180 9.05 -5.24 9.92
CA HIS A 180 7.60 -5.02 9.85
C HIS A 180 7.21 -3.56 9.90
N THR A 181 7.81 -2.78 10.81
CA THR A 181 7.54 -1.34 10.92
C THR A 181 7.92 -0.62 9.62
N SER A 182 9.04 -0.97 9.00
CA SER A 182 9.40 -0.35 7.72
C SER A 182 8.48 -0.78 6.59
N ALA A 183 8.08 -2.06 6.52
CA ALA A 183 7.10 -2.54 5.56
C ALA A 183 5.76 -1.79 5.71
N MET A 184 5.23 -1.67 6.93
CA MET A 184 3.99 -0.95 7.19
C MET A 184 4.06 0.54 6.83
N ILE A 185 5.19 1.21 7.07
CA ILE A 185 5.33 2.61 6.65
C ILE A 185 5.39 2.69 5.12
N CYS A 186 6.14 1.82 4.43
CA CYS A 186 6.12 1.76 2.97
C CYS A 186 4.71 1.56 2.42
N MET A 187 3.93 0.65 3.04
CA MET A 187 2.52 0.45 2.71
C MET A 187 1.71 1.72 2.95
N PHE A 188 1.84 2.36 4.10
CA PHE A 188 1.12 3.59 4.41
C PHE A 188 1.43 4.71 3.40
N LEU A 189 2.70 4.89 3.05
CA LEU A 189 3.14 5.89 2.07
C LEU A 189 2.58 5.60 0.66
N GLY A 190 2.40 4.33 0.29
CA GLY A 190 1.79 3.97 -0.99
C GLY A 190 0.25 4.05 -0.99
N GLU A 191 -0.37 3.62 0.10
CA GLU A 191 -1.83 3.43 0.18
C GLU A 191 -2.60 4.69 0.55
N PHE A 192 -1.95 5.68 1.17
CA PHE A 192 -2.64 6.89 1.61
C PHE A 192 -3.17 7.73 0.44
N SER A 193 -2.43 7.83 -0.66
CA SER A 193 -2.88 8.54 -1.86
C SER A 193 -3.82 7.71 -2.75
N ASN A 194 -3.91 6.41 -2.50
CA ASN A 194 -4.55 5.43 -3.38
C ASN A 194 -6.07 5.69 -3.58
N PRO A 195 -6.85 6.07 -2.54
CA PRO A 195 -8.25 6.45 -2.74
C PRO A 195 -8.46 7.64 -3.68
N PHE A 196 -7.56 8.64 -3.63
CA PHE A 196 -7.65 9.82 -4.48
C PHE A 196 -7.26 9.52 -5.92
N GLN A 197 -6.24 8.68 -6.13
CA GLN A 197 -5.83 8.23 -7.46
C GLN A 197 -6.97 7.49 -8.17
N ASN A 198 -7.45 6.42 -7.54
CA ASN A 198 -8.52 5.59 -8.10
C ASN A 198 -9.83 6.35 -8.25
N GLY A 199 -10.12 7.27 -7.33
CA GLY A 199 -11.28 8.15 -7.45
C GLY A 199 -11.15 9.11 -8.62
N THR A 200 -9.96 9.68 -8.85
CA THR A 200 -9.69 10.52 -10.04
C THR A 200 -9.96 9.74 -11.33
N ASP A 201 -9.39 8.54 -11.46
CA ASP A 201 -9.53 7.71 -12.66
C ASP A 201 -10.98 7.25 -12.87
N SER A 202 -11.68 6.86 -11.79
CA SER A 202 -13.10 6.46 -11.86
C SER A 202 -14.01 7.63 -12.27
N LEU A 203 -13.75 8.83 -11.74
CA LEU A 203 -14.52 10.03 -12.09
C LEU A 203 -14.20 10.49 -13.52
N PHE A 204 -12.96 10.32 -13.98
CA PHE A 204 -12.61 10.57 -15.37
C PHE A 204 -13.41 9.68 -16.32
N ASN A 205 -13.52 8.38 -16.02
CA ASN A 205 -14.35 7.45 -16.78
C ASN A 205 -15.83 7.82 -16.71
N ALA A 206 -16.33 8.23 -15.54
CA ALA A 206 -17.69 8.73 -15.38
C ALA A 206 -17.99 9.93 -16.29
N LEU A 207 -17.04 10.85 -16.45
CA LEU A 207 -17.21 12.03 -17.31
C LEU A 207 -17.31 11.69 -18.80
N GLN A 208 -16.87 10.50 -19.22
CA GLN A 208 -17.05 10.02 -20.59
C GLN A 208 -18.45 9.45 -20.85
N LEU A 209 -19.23 9.21 -19.80
CA LEU A 209 -20.58 8.66 -19.91
C LEU A 209 -21.63 9.77 -19.98
N PRO A 210 -22.61 9.69 -20.90
CA PRO A 210 -23.67 10.69 -21.04
C PRO A 210 -24.50 10.91 -19.76
N CYS A 211 -24.63 9.89 -18.92
CA CYS A 211 -25.41 9.97 -17.68
C CYS A 211 -24.66 10.65 -16.52
N CYS A 212 -23.33 10.77 -16.60
CA CYS A 212 -22.49 11.17 -15.47
C CYS A 212 -21.60 12.40 -15.74
N ASN A 213 -21.67 13.01 -16.92
CA ASN A 213 -20.82 14.13 -17.35
C ASN A 213 -21.21 15.53 -16.82
N GLY A 214 -22.05 15.61 -15.78
CA GLY A 214 -22.56 16.85 -15.23
C GLY A 214 -21.54 17.66 -14.40
N ALA A 215 -21.91 18.92 -14.08
CA ALA A 215 -21.05 19.87 -13.36
C ALA A 215 -20.58 19.35 -11.98
N PHE A 216 -21.43 18.59 -11.29
CA PHE A 216 -21.07 17.97 -10.01
C PHE A 216 -19.90 16.99 -10.15
N THR A 217 -19.97 16.07 -11.12
CA THR A 217 -18.91 15.08 -11.38
C THR A 217 -17.61 15.78 -11.80
N GLN A 218 -17.69 16.83 -12.61
CA GLN A 218 -16.52 17.62 -13.03
C GLN A 218 -15.84 18.28 -11.82
N GLN A 219 -16.63 18.88 -10.92
CA GLN A 219 -16.12 19.47 -9.69
C GLN A 219 -15.49 18.40 -8.80
N LEU A 220 -16.14 17.25 -8.63
CA LEU A 220 -15.63 16.15 -7.82
C LEU A 220 -14.33 15.60 -8.40
N HIS A 221 -14.25 15.39 -9.72
CA HIS A 221 -13.03 14.98 -10.41
C HIS A 221 -11.88 15.96 -10.17
N SER A 222 -12.15 17.27 -10.29
CA SER A 222 -11.16 18.32 -10.03
C SER A 222 -10.62 18.26 -8.59
N VAL A 223 -11.52 18.08 -7.61
CA VAL A 223 -11.16 17.95 -6.18
C VAL A 223 -10.30 16.71 -5.94
N PHE A 224 -10.72 15.54 -6.44
CA PHE A 224 -9.96 14.30 -6.30
C PHE A 224 -8.59 14.39 -6.96
N ARG A 225 -8.51 14.97 -8.16
CA ARG A 225 -7.26 15.18 -8.89
C ARG A 225 -6.30 16.08 -8.11
N PHE A 226 -6.80 17.16 -7.51
CA PHE A 226 -6.00 18.03 -6.66
C PHE A 226 -5.44 17.28 -5.44
N PHE A 227 -6.31 16.57 -4.69
CA PHE A 227 -5.87 15.83 -3.51
C PHE A 227 -4.92 14.69 -3.84
N PHE A 228 -5.15 13.98 -4.95
CA PHE A 228 -4.22 12.97 -5.45
C PHE A 228 -2.85 13.59 -5.72
N ALA A 229 -2.80 14.63 -6.55
CA ALA A 229 -1.54 15.27 -6.91
C ALA A 229 -0.79 15.81 -5.69
N LEU A 230 -1.50 16.46 -4.76
CA LEU A 230 -0.94 17.01 -3.54
C LEU A 230 -0.38 15.92 -2.63
N THR A 231 -1.18 14.88 -2.35
CA THR A 231 -0.79 13.81 -1.43
C THR A 231 0.30 12.93 -2.03
N PHE A 232 0.17 12.51 -3.29
CA PHE A 232 1.16 11.69 -3.96
C PHE A 232 2.50 12.42 -4.09
N PHE A 233 2.51 13.67 -4.56
CA PHE A 233 3.74 14.45 -4.65
C PHE A 233 4.35 14.68 -3.27
N GLY A 234 3.58 15.15 -2.29
CA GLY A 234 4.10 15.42 -0.94
C GLY A 234 4.68 14.16 -0.29
N ILE A 235 3.99 13.03 -0.42
CA ILE A 235 4.44 11.77 0.15
C ILE A 235 5.67 11.24 -0.59
N ARG A 236 5.64 11.12 -1.92
CA ARG A 236 6.71 10.49 -2.71
C ARG A 236 7.92 11.38 -2.93
N ALA A 237 7.73 12.67 -3.20
CA ALA A 237 8.88 13.56 -3.44
C ALA A 237 9.58 14.01 -2.16
N ILE A 238 8.87 14.05 -1.02
CA ILE A 238 9.38 14.70 0.21
C ILE A 238 9.49 13.70 1.37
N ILE A 239 8.39 13.05 1.74
CA ILE A 239 8.35 12.22 2.96
C ILE A 239 9.08 10.88 2.75
N ALA A 240 8.77 10.18 1.67
CA ALA A 240 9.30 8.86 1.38
C ALA A 240 10.83 8.87 1.31
N PRO A 241 11.52 9.75 0.54
CA PRO A 241 12.97 9.67 0.40
C PRO A 241 13.72 9.84 1.72
N VAL A 242 13.21 10.70 2.61
CA VAL A 242 13.76 10.89 3.97
C VAL A 242 13.61 9.60 4.78
N PHE A 243 12.43 8.99 4.74
CA PHE A 243 12.18 7.72 5.41
C PHE A 243 13.03 6.56 4.81
N LEU A 244 13.13 6.45 3.48
CA LEU A 244 13.92 5.41 2.80
C LEU A 244 15.41 5.53 3.11
N ALA A 245 15.95 6.76 3.14
CA ALA A 245 17.32 7.02 3.55
C ALA A 245 17.55 6.59 5.01
N HIS A 246 16.59 6.85 5.89
CA HIS A 246 16.68 6.41 7.28
C HIS A 246 16.62 4.88 7.41
N VAL A 247 15.71 4.20 6.71
CA VAL A 247 15.64 2.73 6.68
C VAL A 247 16.92 2.12 6.13
N THR A 248 17.48 2.71 5.07
CA THR A 248 18.77 2.29 4.50
C THR A 248 19.89 2.42 5.53
N TYR A 249 19.96 3.54 6.25
CA TYR A 249 20.91 3.70 7.35
C TYR A 249 20.70 2.62 8.43
N CYS A 250 19.46 2.35 8.83
CA CYS A 250 19.16 1.32 9.84
C CYS A 250 19.55 -0.09 9.38
N LEU A 251 19.31 -0.44 8.11
CA LEU A 251 19.68 -1.73 7.55
C LEU A 251 21.20 -1.89 7.43
N LEU A 252 21.94 -0.83 7.10
CA LEU A 252 23.39 -0.91 6.93
C LEU A 252 24.16 -0.82 8.26
N PHE A 253 23.72 0.04 9.18
CA PHE A 253 24.55 0.48 10.30
C PHE A 253 23.94 0.25 11.70
N ALA A 254 22.61 0.27 11.87
CA ALA A 254 22.00 0.17 13.21
C ALA A 254 22.21 -1.20 13.86
N SER A 255 22.38 -1.27 15.18
CA SER A 255 22.64 -2.52 15.92
C SER A 255 21.56 -3.59 15.72
N THR A 256 20.30 -3.18 15.58
CA THR A 256 19.12 -4.02 15.32
C THR A 256 19.19 -4.79 14.00
N ARG A 257 20.03 -4.37 13.04
CA ARG A 257 20.21 -5.03 11.74
C ARG A 257 20.71 -6.47 11.82
N ARG A 258 21.29 -6.88 12.97
CA ARG A 258 21.89 -8.20 13.17
C ARG A 258 20.88 -9.34 13.04
N ASN A 259 19.59 -9.05 13.19
CA ASN A 259 18.51 -10.02 13.01
C ASN A 259 18.17 -10.29 11.53
N ILE A 260 18.79 -9.56 10.58
CA ILE A 260 18.48 -9.65 9.16
C ILE A 260 19.77 -10.04 8.38
N PRO A 261 19.76 -11.16 7.63
CA PRO A 261 20.91 -11.56 6.81
C PRO A 261 21.36 -10.46 5.86
N PHE A 262 22.67 -10.30 5.66
CA PHE A 262 23.21 -9.19 4.85
C PHE A 262 22.63 -9.14 3.44
N VAL A 263 22.51 -10.28 2.76
CA VAL A 263 21.94 -10.37 1.41
C VAL A 263 20.50 -9.85 1.38
N ILE A 264 19.68 -10.23 2.36
CA ILE A 264 18.29 -9.76 2.48
C ILE A 264 18.24 -8.26 2.72
N ARG A 265 19.17 -7.70 3.51
CA ARG A 265 19.24 -6.24 3.75
C ARG A 265 19.52 -5.47 2.46
N ILE A 266 20.50 -5.91 1.67
CA ILE A 266 20.81 -5.28 0.38
C ILE A 266 19.61 -5.40 -0.56
N PHE A 267 18.99 -6.58 -0.63
CA PHE A 267 17.82 -6.81 -1.46
C PHE A 267 16.63 -5.92 -1.07
N TRP A 268 16.36 -5.75 0.23
CA TRP A 268 15.32 -4.84 0.73
C TRP A 268 15.58 -3.39 0.35
N ILE A 269 16.84 -2.91 0.48
CA ILE A 269 17.22 -1.56 0.05
C ILE A 269 16.91 -1.37 -1.43
N LEU A 270 17.29 -2.34 -2.28
CA LEU A 270 17.04 -2.28 -3.72
C LEU A 270 15.55 -2.26 -4.05
N MET A 271 14.72 -3.10 -3.41
CA MET A 271 13.27 -3.11 -3.64
C MET A 271 12.62 -1.78 -3.22
N ILE A 272 12.97 -1.28 -2.04
CA ILE A 272 12.39 -0.06 -1.48
C ILE A 272 12.72 1.16 -2.36
N TRP A 273 13.99 1.33 -2.74
CA TRP A 273 14.39 2.41 -3.64
C TRP A 273 13.92 2.19 -5.07
N GLY A 274 13.87 0.94 -5.55
CA GLY A 274 13.40 0.61 -6.90
C GLY A 274 11.94 1.00 -7.10
N VAL A 275 11.07 0.76 -6.11
CA VAL A 275 9.68 1.21 -6.14
C VAL A 275 9.58 2.74 -6.15
N GLU A 276 10.40 3.43 -5.37
CA GLU A 276 10.38 4.89 -5.31
C GLU A 276 10.84 5.54 -6.63
N VAL A 277 11.96 5.05 -7.17
CA VAL A 277 12.48 5.50 -8.47
C VAL A 277 11.50 5.15 -9.60
N GLY A 278 10.87 3.98 -9.55
CA GLY A 278 9.83 3.60 -10.50
C GLY A 278 8.62 4.55 -10.50
N GLY A 279 8.36 5.23 -9.39
CA GLY A 279 7.32 6.25 -9.26
C GLY A 279 7.66 7.62 -9.85
N TYR A 280 8.89 7.84 -10.36
CA TYR A 280 9.36 9.17 -10.77
C TYR A 280 8.46 9.86 -11.79
N ALA A 281 8.00 9.16 -12.82
CA ALA A 281 7.11 9.71 -13.84
C ALA A 281 5.80 10.25 -13.23
N TRP A 282 5.25 9.55 -12.24
CA TRP A 282 4.06 9.99 -11.52
C TRP A 282 4.31 11.20 -10.63
N ILE A 283 5.48 11.28 -10.00
CA ILE A 283 5.88 12.46 -9.20
C ILE A 283 5.91 13.71 -10.10
N VAL A 284 6.55 13.61 -11.25
CA VAL A 284 6.64 14.69 -12.24
C VAL A 284 5.24 15.08 -12.74
N LYS A 285 4.40 14.10 -13.10
CA LYS A 285 3.02 14.34 -13.51
C LYS A 285 2.21 15.07 -12.44
N CYS A 286 2.28 14.63 -11.18
CA CYS A 286 1.57 15.26 -10.07
C CYS A 286 2.05 16.69 -9.81
N TRP A 287 3.35 16.95 -9.95
CA TRP A 287 3.90 18.29 -9.85
C TRP A 287 3.30 19.24 -10.90
N TYR A 288 3.22 18.82 -12.17
CA TYR A 288 2.58 19.62 -13.22
C TYR A 288 1.08 19.84 -12.98
N MET A 289 0.37 18.84 -12.45
CA MET A 289 -1.02 19.01 -12.05
C MET A 289 -1.16 20.12 -10.99
N LEU A 290 -0.28 20.14 -9.98
CA LEU A 290 -0.30 21.16 -8.93
C LEU A 290 0.00 22.57 -9.47
N GLN A 291 0.96 22.70 -10.39
CA GLN A 291 1.27 23.97 -11.06
C GLN A 291 0.04 24.55 -11.77
N THR A 292 -0.74 23.69 -12.43
CA THR A 292 -1.97 24.08 -13.10
C THR A 292 -3.01 24.65 -12.11
N PHE A 293 -3.14 24.07 -10.92
CA PHE A 293 -4.07 24.56 -9.90
C PHE A 293 -3.66 25.89 -9.26
N VAL A 294 -2.36 26.21 -9.20
CA VAL A 294 -1.86 27.48 -8.66
C VAL A 294 -1.74 28.59 -9.72
N GLY A 295 -2.18 28.34 -10.95
CA GLY A 295 -2.12 29.31 -12.05
C GLY A 295 -0.71 29.56 -12.58
N VAL A 296 0.22 28.64 -12.35
CA VAL A 296 1.57 28.70 -12.93
C VAL A 296 1.56 27.90 -14.23
N THR A 297 1.56 28.58 -15.37
CA THR A 297 1.67 27.92 -16.69
C THR A 297 3.03 27.23 -16.78
N PRO A 298 3.10 25.89 -16.95
CA PRO A 298 4.36 25.20 -17.12
C PRO A 298 5.04 25.72 -18.39
N ALA A 299 6.26 26.25 -18.26
CA ALA A 299 7.07 26.60 -19.41
C ALA A 299 7.55 25.30 -20.08
N GLY A 300 6.77 24.75 -21.02
CA GLY A 300 7.30 23.72 -21.94
C GLY A 300 6.41 22.60 -22.45
N GLU A 301 5.16 22.41 -22.02
CA GLU A 301 4.32 21.35 -22.61
C GLU A 301 3.49 21.89 -23.79
N VAL A 302 4.19 22.04 -24.93
CA VAL A 302 3.58 22.00 -26.26
C VAL A 302 3.47 20.52 -26.65
N GLY A 303 2.25 19.99 -26.60
CA GLY A 303 1.80 18.86 -27.40
C GLY A 303 2.40 17.50 -27.04
N ASN A 304 1.70 16.74 -26.21
CA ASN A 304 1.22 15.41 -26.54
C ASN A 304 0.26 14.93 -25.42
N GLU A 305 -0.74 14.15 -25.82
CA GLU A 305 -1.76 13.49 -24.97
C GLU A 305 -3.11 14.23 -24.83
N LEU A 306 -3.92 14.11 -25.89
CA LEU A 306 -5.08 13.22 -25.82
C LEU A 306 -4.75 11.94 -26.60
#